data_AF-A0A0G2SWV0-F1
#
_entry.id   AF-A0A0G2SWV0-F1
#
_cell.length_a   1.000
_cell.length_b   1.000
_cell.length_c   1.000
_cell.angle_alpha   90.00
_cell.angle_beta   90.00
_cell.angle_gamma   90.00
#
_symmetry.space_group_name_H-M   'P 1'
#
loop_
_entity.id
_entity.type
_entity.pdbx_description
1 polymer ?
#
loop_
_entity_poly.entity_id
_entity_poly.type
_entity_poly.pdbx_seq_one_letter_code
_entity_poly.pdbx_strand_id
1 'polypeptide(L)'
;MAIPTVCSSSPNCSPTIPLPSLKTLHHQSLPSPTSKFGLSNDALTIAAPAETVALANAALEAAIDAAMESEEVGYELKRHGLDSRRKRRRKRRRGLDLDTVEQEVPLIMASSGHLTRKQEAHFCMCLKEGARLEAQRRRMAAALQHEPSLEQLATAMGIKRKSILNILRNSRESQKRLIHAYQGLIFSIASGYQDKGLSLQDLVQEGNIGLLRGAERFDPNRGCKLSTYAYWWIRQAITRAIANTRPIRLPGKVRNLLAKIIEANETLSRRLLRAPSHDEIAQFLDVPVCTVKFVWAKTRPPSSLDYVIVTERGHVKLQDIIADPNEVTPEQIVRKQHVREELERLLDTLSKRESHILRLRYGLDGLAPKSCDEIGCILNLSRERIRQISIEALTKLQHSSLVDNLKMLYIV
;
A
#
# COMPACT_ATOMS: atom_id res chain seq x y z
N MET A 1 36.05 -75.50 54.34
CA MET A 1 35.53 -75.72 52.97
C MET A 1 36.35 -74.85 52.01
N ALA A 2 36.52 -75.28 50.75
CA ALA A 2 37.39 -74.67 49.74
C ALA A 2 37.09 -73.16 49.54
N ILE A 3 38.04 -72.20 49.46
CA ILE A 3 39.37 -72.04 48.81
C ILE A 3 39.27 -71.05 47.61
N PRO A 4 40.26 -70.16 47.38
CA PRO A 4 40.02 -68.81 46.84
C PRO A 4 40.79 -68.49 45.52
N THR A 5 40.68 -67.24 45.04
CA THR A 5 41.60 -66.64 44.05
C THR A 5 41.88 -65.16 44.37
N VAL A 6 42.86 -64.58 43.67
CA VAL A 6 44.07 -64.01 44.33
C VAL A 6 44.84 -63.09 43.36
N CYS A 7 45.53 -62.08 43.92
CA CYS A 7 46.50 -61.15 43.27
C CYS A 7 45.95 -60.19 42.20
N SER A 8 46.32 -58.90 42.08
CA SER A 8 47.50 -58.06 42.40
C SER A 8 48.62 -58.03 41.35
N SER A 9 48.76 -56.90 40.62
CA SER A 9 50.04 -56.35 40.13
C SER A 9 49.85 -55.05 39.32
N SER A 10 50.61 -53.99 39.63
CA SER A 10 51.05 -52.98 38.65
C SER A 10 52.31 -53.49 37.92
N PRO A 11 52.66 -53.00 36.70
CA PRO A 11 53.65 -51.91 36.65
C PRO A 11 53.58 -50.97 35.42
N ASN A 12 54.46 -49.96 35.47
CA ASN A 12 54.98 -49.07 34.42
C ASN A 12 54.89 -49.50 32.94
N CYS A 13 54.61 -48.54 32.03
CA CYS A 13 55.50 -48.23 30.89
C CYS A 13 55.08 -46.95 30.13
N SER A 14 56.06 -46.16 29.69
CA SER A 14 55.93 -45.08 28.69
C SER A 14 56.95 -45.28 27.55
N PRO A 15 56.56 -45.01 26.29
CA PRO A 15 57.36 -44.15 25.38
C PRO A 15 56.45 -43.26 24.48
N THR A 16 56.71 -41.97 24.14
CA THR A 16 57.82 -41.30 23.42
C THR A 16 57.44 -40.90 21.96
N ILE A 17 57.00 -39.64 21.77
CA ILE A 17 57.36 -38.68 20.65
C ILE A 17 56.89 -39.05 19.19
N PRO A 18 56.68 -38.11 18.20
CA PRO A 18 56.87 -36.65 18.12
C PRO A 18 55.65 -35.77 17.68
N LEU A 19 55.88 -34.44 17.64
CA LEU A 19 55.04 -33.41 16.99
C LEU A 19 55.09 -33.49 15.44
N PRO A 20 54.20 -32.74 14.74
CA PRO A 20 54.71 -31.51 14.10
C PRO A 20 53.82 -30.26 14.33
N SER A 21 54.25 -29.11 13.80
CA SER A 21 53.76 -27.77 14.20
C SER A 21 53.47 -26.81 13.03
N LEU A 22 52.63 -25.81 13.31
CA LEU A 22 52.48 -24.49 12.66
C LEU A 22 51.77 -24.34 11.28
N LYS A 23 50.71 -23.50 11.31
CA LYS A 23 50.31 -22.42 10.35
C LYS A 23 50.02 -22.82 8.88
N THR A 24 48.85 -22.50 8.30
CA THR A 24 48.48 -21.12 7.90
C THR A 24 46.97 -20.87 7.65
N LEU A 25 46.50 -19.71 8.12
CA LEU A 25 45.57 -18.72 7.50
C LEU A 25 44.12 -19.04 7.03
N HIS A 26 43.25 -18.07 7.38
CA HIS A 26 41.94 -17.66 6.81
C HIS A 26 40.67 -18.53 6.95
N HIS A 27 39.62 -17.93 7.56
CA HIS A 27 38.21 -17.78 7.12
C HIS A 27 37.40 -17.24 8.34
N GLN A 28 36.83 -16.03 8.32
CA GLN A 28 35.53 -15.60 7.77
C GLN A 28 34.27 -16.28 8.36
N SER A 29 33.71 -15.63 9.39
CA SER A 29 32.28 -15.31 9.61
C SER A 29 31.15 -16.28 9.18
N LEU A 30 30.41 -16.84 10.16
CA LEU A 30 29.00 -16.50 10.52
C LEU A 30 28.48 -17.43 11.66
N PRO A 31 27.41 -17.07 12.40
CA PRO A 31 27.04 -17.71 13.67
C PRO A 31 25.84 -18.68 13.61
N SER A 32 25.70 -19.54 14.62
CA SER A 32 24.44 -20.18 15.07
C SER A 32 24.66 -20.81 16.49
N PRO A 33 23.68 -21.45 17.16
CA PRO A 33 22.79 -20.74 18.09
C PRO A 33 22.61 -21.48 19.46
N THR A 34 21.49 -21.17 20.14
CA THR A 34 20.81 -21.91 21.24
C THR A 34 21.14 -21.57 22.70
N SER A 35 20.10 -21.12 23.41
CA SER A 35 19.54 -21.84 24.55
C SER A 35 18.07 -21.41 24.75
N LYS A 36 17.20 -22.35 25.16
CA LYS A 36 15.76 -22.14 25.46
C LYS A 36 15.43 -22.83 26.78
N PHE A 37 14.26 -22.48 27.33
CA PHE A 37 13.59 -23.01 28.54
C PHE A 37 14.04 -22.38 29.88
N GLY A 38 13.15 -21.79 30.68
CA GLY A 38 11.76 -21.43 30.36
C GLY A 38 10.93 -20.87 31.52
N LEU A 39 9.92 -20.05 31.15
CA LEU A 39 8.66 -19.71 31.86
C LEU A 39 8.79 -18.96 33.22
N SER A 40 7.95 -17.97 33.55
CA SER A 40 6.56 -17.69 33.11
C SER A 40 6.19 -16.20 33.04
N ASN A 41 5.33 -15.84 32.07
CA ASN A 41 4.22 -14.84 32.09
C ASN A 41 4.38 -13.56 32.95
N ASP A 42 4.30 -12.31 32.47
CA ASP A 42 3.38 -11.71 31.48
C ASP A 42 3.93 -10.37 30.94
N ALA A 43 4.12 -10.23 29.62
CA ALA A 43 4.18 -8.95 28.91
C ALA A 43 4.15 -9.18 27.39
N LEU A 44 3.06 -8.76 26.73
CA LEU A 44 2.91 -8.77 25.27
C LEU A 44 3.33 -7.42 24.68
N THR A 45 3.93 -7.43 23.47
CA THR A 45 4.23 -6.26 22.61
C THR A 45 5.33 -5.30 23.14
N ILE A 46 6.07 -4.52 22.35
CA ILE A 46 5.84 -3.97 20.99
C ILE A 46 7.15 -3.99 20.17
N ALA A 47 7.37 -4.98 19.27
CA ALA A 47 8.54 -4.99 18.37
C ALA A 47 8.41 -5.92 17.13
N ALA A 48 7.26 -5.98 16.44
CA ALA A 48 7.12 -6.79 15.22
C ALA A 48 6.07 -6.36 14.15
N PRO A 49 5.62 -5.09 14.03
CA PRO A 49 4.50 -4.77 13.14
C PRO A 49 4.83 -4.82 11.63
N ALA A 50 6.04 -4.46 11.20
CA ALA A 50 6.35 -4.30 9.78
C ALA A 50 6.43 -5.63 9.02
N GLU A 51 7.22 -6.58 9.52
CA GLU A 51 7.42 -7.88 8.89
C GLU A 51 6.18 -8.78 8.98
N THR A 52 5.46 -8.75 10.11
CA THR A 52 4.21 -9.51 10.26
C THR A 52 3.10 -8.99 9.34
N VAL A 53 3.00 -7.66 9.14
CA VAL A 53 2.07 -7.08 8.15
C VAL A 53 2.52 -7.37 6.72
N ALA A 54 3.82 -7.36 6.41
CA ALA A 54 4.33 -7.75 5.09
C ALA A 54 4.03 -9.23 4.77
N LEU A 55 4.26 -10.13 5.73
CA LEU A 55 4.01 -11.57 5.58
C LEU A 55 2.50 -11.86 5.53
N ALA A 56 1.69 -11.18 6.32
CA ALA A 56 0.22 -11.26 6.23
C ALA A 56 -0.32 -10.72 4.89
N ASN A 57 0.26 -9.64 4.35
CA ASN A 57 -0.10 -9.15 3.01
C ASN A 57 0.35 -10.13 1.91
N ALA A 58 1.52 -10.75 2.02
CA ALA A 58 1.99 -11.76 1.06
C ALA A 58 1.14 -13.04 1.09
N ALA A 59 0.77 -13.53 2.28
CA ALA A 59 -0.13 -14.66 2.45
C ALA A 59 -1.55 -14.34 1.92
N LEU A 60 -2.01 -13.09 2.09
CA LEU A 60 -3.25 -12.59 1.51
C LEU A 60 -3.19 -12.54 -0.02
N GLU A 61 -2.08 -12.09 -0.61
CA GLU A 61 -1.91 -12.10 -2.07
C GLU A 61 -1.90 -13.53 -2.64
N ALA A 62 -1.20 -14.46 -2.00
CA ALA A 62 -1.20 -15.88 -2.38
C ALA A 62 -2.60 -16.51 -2.27
N ALA A 63 -3.35 -16.24 -1.20
CA ALA A 63 -4.71 -16.73 -1.02
C ALA A 63 -5.71 -16.11 -2.02
N ILE A 64 -5.49 -14.86 -2.45
CA ILE A 64 -6.32 -14.23 -3.49
C ILE A 64 -6.00 -14.80 -4.87
N ASP A 65 -4.73 -15.10 -5.16
CA ASP A 65 -4.34 -15.64 -6.47
C ASP A 65 -4.82 -17.09 -6.64
N ALA A 66 -4.73 -17.92 -5.59
CA ALA A 66 -5.34 -19.26 -5.58
C ALA A 66 -6.87 -19.22 -5.78
N ALA A 67 -7.57 -18.20 -5.26
CA ALA A 67 -9.01 -18.00 -5.47
C ALA A 67 -9.37 -17.41 -6.86
N MET A 68 -8.37 -17.12 -7.72
CA MET A 68 -8.57 -16.62 -9.08
C MET A 68 -8.24 -17.65 -10.18
N GLU A 69 -7.51 -18.73 -9.89
CA GLU A 69 -7.26 -19.81 -10.85
C GLU A 69 -8.52 -20.60 -11.23
N SER A 70 -9.62 -20.42 -10.49
CA SER A 70 -10.95 -20.97 -10.80
C SER A 70 -11.81 -20.08 -11.75
N GLU A 71 -11.35 -18.90 -12.18
CA GLU A 71 -12.18 -17.88 -12.86
C GLU A 71 -12.19 -17.90 -14.42
N GLU A 72 -11.87 -19.00 -15.11
CA GLU A 72 -12.15 -19.08 -16.58
C GLU A 72 -13.66 -19.14 -16.90
N VAL A 73 -14.51 -19.52 -15.94
CA VAL A 73 -15.96 -19.74 -16.15
C VAL A 73 -16.79 -18.44 -16.10
N GLY A 74 -16.21 -17.31 -15.63
CA GLY A 74 -16.91 -16.04 -15.42
C GLY A 74 -17.44 -15.33 -16.68
N TYR A 75 -17.07 -15.80 -17.88
CA TYR A 75 -17.46 -15.19 -19.16
C TYR A 75 -18.87 -15.56 -19.66
N GLU A 76 -19.51 -16.59 -19.09
CA GLU A 76 -20.81 -17.07 -19.61
C GLU A 76 -22.02 -16.32 -19.01
N LEU A 77 -22.03 -16.03 -17.69
CA LEU A 77 -23.20 -15.41 -17.03
C LEU A 77 -23.57 -14.02 -17.58
N LYS A 78 -22.65 -13.28 -18.20
CA LYS A 78 -22.94 -11.95 -18.78
C LYS A 78 -23.61 -11.99 -20.16
N ARG A 79 -23.71 -13.15 -20.83
CA ARG A 79 -24.51 -13.30 -22.06
C ARG A 79 -26.01 -13.06 -21.79
N HIS A 80 -26.53 -13.54 -20.66
CA HIS A 80 -27.94 -13.41 -20.28
C HIS A 80 -28.44 -11.95 -20.22
N GLY A 81 -27.60 -11.00 -19.79
CA GLY A 81 -27.98 -9.58 -19.74
C GLY A 81 -28.28 -8.96 -21.11
N LEU A 82 -27.60 -9.42 -22.17
CA LEU A 82 -27.83 -8.94 -23.54
C LEU A 82 -29.13 -9.53 -24.13
N ASP A 83 -29.44 -10.79 -23.81
CA ASP A 83 -30.70 -11.41 -24.23
C ASP A 83 -31.92 -10.86 -23.47
N SER A 84 -31.78 -10.53 -22.18
CA SER A 84 -32.80 -9.76 -21.45
C SER A 84 -33.06 -8.41 -22.12
N ARG A 85 -32.01 -7.71 -22.60
CA ARG A 85 -32.14 -6.46 -23.38
C ARG A 85 -32.80 -6.67 -24.74
N ARG A 86 -32.53 -7.78 -25.44
CA ARG A 86 -33.22 -8.17 -26.68
C ARG A 86 -34.69 -8.51 -26.45
N LYS A 87 -35.03 -9.26 -25.40
CA LYS A 87 -36.41 -9.58 -25.00
C LYS A 87 -37.20 -8.31 -24.66
N ARG A 88 -36.64 -7.39 -23.86
CA ARG A 88 -37.29 -6.10 -23.51
C ARG A 88 -37.54 -5.21 -24.75
N ARG A 89 -36.62 -5.21 -25.73
CA ARG A 89 -36.86 -4.55 -27.04
C ARG A 89 -37.94 -5.23 -27.89
N ARG A 90 -38.08 -6.56 -27.83
CA ARG A 90 -39.17 -7.29 -28.51
C ARG A 90 -40.53 -7.03 -27.85
N LYS A 91 -40.59 -6.89 -26.52
CA LYS A 91 -41.80 -6.46 -25.78
C LYS A 91 -42.24 -5.04 -26.15
N ARG A 92 -41.35 -4.05 -26.09
CA ARG A 92 -41.67 -2.65 -26.48
C ARG A 92 -42.16 -2.53 -27.94
N ARG A 93 -41.72 -3.39 -28.86
CA ARG A 93 -42.24 -3.46 -30.25
C ARG A 93 -43.62 -4.11 -30.40
N ARG A 94 -44.15 -4.76 -29.36
CA ARG A 94 -45.47 -5.42 -29.35
C ARG A 94 -46.52 -4.68 -28.53
N GLY A 95 -46.24 -3.46 -28.06
CA GLY A 95 -47.19 -2.67 -27.26
C GLY A 95 -47.49 -3.22 -25.87
N LEU A 96 -46.70 -4.20 -25.39
CA LEU A 96 -46.89 -4.85 -24.09
C LEU A 96 -45.82 -4.37 -23.10
N ASP A 97 -46.10 -3.25 -22.45
CA ASP A 97 -45.69 -2.85 -21.09
C ASP A 97 -46.29 -1.45 -20.83
N LEU A 98 -47.47 -1.39 -20.19
CA LEU A 98 -47.90 -0.22 -19.41
C LEU A 98 -47.21 -0.29 -18.04
N ASP A 99 -47.09 0.86 -17.37
CA ASP A 99 -46.60 1.04 -16.00
C ASP A 99 -45.13 0.68 -15.73
N THR A 100 -44.25 1.62 -16.05
CA THR A 100 -43.08 1.90 -15.18
C THR A 100 -42.78 3.39 -15.24
N VAL A 101 -42.91 4.10 -14.12
CA VAL A 101 -42.57 5.52 -14.01
C VAL A 101 -41.04 5.68 -14.00
N GLU A 102 -40.44 5.76 -15.20
CA GLU A 102 -39.06 6.21 -15.37
C GLU A 102 -39.06 7.75 -15.22
N GLN A 103 -38.40 8.29 -14.18
CA GLN A 103 -38.20 9.74 -14.04
C GLN A 103 -37.39 10.27 -15.23
N GLU A 104 -38.07 10.95 -16.16
CA GLU A 104 -37.41 11.60 -17.29
C GLU A 104 -36.65 12.85 -16.82
N VAL A 105 -35.34 12.70 -16.62
CA VAL A 105 -34.44 13.85 -16.46
C VAL A 105 -34.46 14.65 -17.77
N PRO A 106 -34.82 15.95 -17.77
CA PRO A 106 -35.00 16.73 -18.98
C PRO A 106 -33.74 16.73 -19.86
N LEU A 107 -33.88 16.10 -21.03
CA LEU A 107 -32.76 15.85 -21.93
C LEU A 107 -32.48 17.11 -22.76
N ILE A 108 -31.65 18.02 -22.23
CA ILE A 108 -31.11 19.16 -23.00
C ILE A 108 -30.12 18.63 -24.05
N MET A 109 -30.66 18.02 -25.11
CA MET A 109 -29.90 17.63 -26.29
C MET A 109 -29.60 18.87 -27.12
N ALA A 110 -28.40 19.44 -26.93
CA ALA A 110 -27.78 20.21 -27.99
C ALA A 110 -27.77 19.35 -29.27
N SER A 111 -28.13 19.94 -30.40
CA SER A 111 -28.31 19.27 -31.70
C SER A 111 -26.98 18.89 -32.37
N SER A 112 -26.13 18.16 -31.64
CA SER A 112 -24.88 17.62 -32.14
C SER A 112 -25.17 16.54 -33.20
N GLY A 113 -24.92 16.90 -34.46
CA GLY A 113 -25.16 16.02 -35.61
C GLY A 113 -24.47 14.67 -35.44
N HIS A 114 -25.23 13.59 -35.64
CA HIS A 114 -24.71 12.23 -35.49
C HIS A 114 -23.63 11.95 -36.55
N LEU A 115 -22.47 11.46 -36.11
CA LEU A 115 -21.37 11.11 -37.01
C LEU A 115 -21.72 9.94 -37.93
N THR A 116 -21.37 10.07 -39.21
CA THR A 116 -21.42 8.96 -40.16
C THR A 116 -20.26 7.99 -39.95
N ARG A 117 -20.42 6.71 -40.30
CA ARG A 117 -19.33 5.70 -40.18
C ARG A 117 -18.01 6.12 -40.84
N LYS A 118 -18.07 6.84 -41.97
CA LYS A 118 -16.87 7.37 -42.66
C LYS A 118 -16.17 8.45 -41.83
N GLN A 119 -16.93 9.36 -41.21
CA GLN A 119 -16.38 10.40 -40.32
C GLN A 119 -15.84 9.79 -39.01
N GLU A 120 -16.53 8.81 -38.41
CA GLU A 120 -16.02 8.06 -37.25
C GLU A 120 -14.66 7.43 -37.56
N ALA A 121 -14.55 6.73 -38.70
CA ALA A 121 -13.29 6.12 -39.15
C ALA A 121 -12.17 7.15 -39.35
N HIS A 122 -12.46 8.26 -40.05
CA HIS A 122 -11.51 9.34 -40.27
C HIS A 122 -10.98 9.93 -38.95
N PHE A 123 -11.88 10.30 -38.03
CA PHE A 123 -11.47 10.89 -36.75
C PHE A 123 -10.71 9.90 -35.86
N CYS A 124 -11.06 8.61 -35.87
CA CYS A 124 -10.26 7.59 -35.18
C CYS A 124 -8.86 7.42 -35.79
N MET A 125 -8.71 7.53 -37.11
CA MET A 125 -7.40 7.50 -37.77
C MET A 125 -6.53 8.71 -37.38
N CYS A 126 -7.09 9.93 -37.41
CA CYS A 126 -6.35 11.13 -36.95
C CYS A 126 -5.93 11.05 -35.48
N LEU A 127 -6.76 10.46 -34.61
CA LEU A 127 -6.39 10.18 -33.22
C LEU A 127 -5.27 9.14 -33.12
N LYS A 128 -5.32 8.05 -33.88
CA LYS A 128 -4.24 7.03 -33.94
C LYS A 128 -2.90 7.64 -34.37
N GLU A 129 -2.90 8.51 -35.37
CA GLU A 129 -1.70 9.23 -35.82
C GLU A 129 -1.15 10.17 -34.74
N GLY A 130 -2.02 10.94 -34.08
CA GLY A 130 -1.66 11.79 -32.95
C GLY A 130 -1.07 10.99 -31.77
N ALA A 131 -1.72 9.89 -31.38
CA ALA A 131 -1.26 9.02 -30.29
C ALA A 131 0.09 8.35 -30.62
N ARG A 132 0.32 7.95 -31.89
CA ARG A 132 1.64 7.44 -32.34
C ARG A 132 2.73 8.50 -32.20
N LEU A 133 2.44 9.74 -32.60
CA LEU A 133 3.38 10.86 -32.47
C LEU A 133 3.67 11.19 -30.99
N GLU A 134 2.65 11.20 -30.13
CA GLU A 134 2.82 11.40 -28.68
C GLU A 134 3.62 10.27 -28.02
N ALA A 135 3.38 9.01 -28.41
CA ALA A 135 4.15 7.88 -27.90
C ALA A 135 5.65 8.02 -28.25
N GLN A 136 5.96 8.47 -29.47
CA GLN A 136 7.34 8.74 -29.88
C GLN A 136 7.94 9.93 -29.12
N ARG A 137 7.18 11.02 -28.91
CA ARG A 137 7.59 12.15 -28.08
C ARG A 137 7.93 11.72 -26.65
N ARG A 138 7.11 10.87 -26.02
CA ARG A 138 7.34 10.37 -24.65
C ARG A 138 8.59 9.48 -24.57
N ARG A 139 8.80 8.60 -25.57
CA ARG A 139 10.03 7.78 -25.66
C ARG A 139 11.28 8.64 -25.78
N MET A 140 11.26 9.65 -26.65
CA MET A 140 12.40 10.56 -26.80
C MET A 140 12.61 11.44 -25.57
N ALA A 141 11.55 11.92 -24.91
CA ALA A 141 11.68 12.67 -23.67
C ALA A 141 12.31 11.84 -22.53
N ALA A 142 11.97 10.54 -22.45
CA ALA A 142 12.59 9.62 -21.50
C ALA A 142 14.07 9.35 -21.81
N ALA A 143 14.44 9.25 -23.10
CA ALA A 143 15.83 9.01 -23.52
C ALA A 143 16.72 10.27 -23.39
N LEU A 144 16.19 11.46 -23.65
CA LEU A 144 16.92 12.73 -23.65
C LEU A 144 16.86 13.48 -22.31
N GLN A 145 16.00 13.05 -21.38
CA GLN A 145 15.69 13.72 -20.10
C GLN A 145 15.16 15.17 -20.24
N HIS A 146 14.86 15.62 -21.46
CA HIS A 146 14.25 16.92 -21.78
C HIS A 146 13.16 16.77 -22.85
N GLU A 147 12.31 17.77 -23.03
CA GLU A 147 11.31 17.75 -24.12
C GLU A 147 11.99 17.78 -25.51
N PRO A 148 11.68 16.84 -26.42
CA PRO A 148 12.29 16.81 -27.75
C PRO A 148 11.73 17.93 -28.63
N SER A 149 12.61 18.59 -29.39
CA SER A 149 12.24 19.61 -30.38
C SER A 149 11.37 19.01 -31.49
N LEU A 150 10.50 19.85 -32.09
CA LEU A 150 9.69 19.47 -33.26
C LEU A 150 10.53 18.98 -34.45
N GLU A 151 11.80 19.42 -34.55
CA GLU A 151 12.75 18.93 -35.55
C GLU A 151 13.33 17.56 -35.21
N GLN A 152 13.67 17.31 -33.94
CA GLN A 152 14.08 15.98 -33.48
C GLN A 152 12.96 14.96 -33.69
N LEU A 153 11.70 15.35 -33.44
CA LEU A 153 10.52 14.53 -33.73
C LEU A 153 10.27 14.33 -35.24
N ALA A 154 10.54 15.35 -36.06
CA ALA A 154 10.46 15.25 -37.53
C ALA A 154 11.45 14.21 -38.06
N THR A 155 12.72 14.31 -37.64
CA THR A 155 13.78 13.37 -38.00
C THR A 155 13.48 11.96 -37.51
N ALA A 156 13.07 11.79 -36.24
CA ALA A 156 12.77 10.49 -35.66
C ALA A 156 11.54 9.79 -36.27
N MET A 157 10.62 10.53 -36.89
CA MET A 157 9.46 9.98 -37.60
C MET A 157 9.66 9.86 -39.11
N GLY A 158 10.71 10.44 -39.69
CA GLY A 158 10.91 10.54 -41.14
C GLY A 158 9.91 11.47 -41.84
N ILE A 159 9.34 12.45 -41.13
CA ILE A 159 8.19 13.27 -41.59
C ILE A 159 8.53 14.77 -41.49
N LYS A 160 8.15 15.56 -42.50
CA LYS A 160 8.36 17.03 -42.52
C LYS A 160 7.70 17.73 -41.32
N ARG A 161 8.36 18.74 -40.72
CA ARG A 161 7.85 19.55 -39.59
C ARG A 161 6.42 20.09 -39.81
N LYS A 162 6.08 20.55 -41.03
CA LYS A 162 4.72 21.02 -41.39
C LYS A 162 3.67 19.92 -41.23
N SER A 163 3.99 18.67 -41.58
CA SER A 163 3.08 17.52 -41.47
C SER A 163 2.86 17.11 -40.02
N ILE A 164 3.86 17.21 -39.14
CA ILE A 164 3.70 17.01 -37.69
C ILE A 164 2.70 18.02 -37.10
N LEU A 165 2.82 19.30 -37.46
CA LEU A 165 1.86 20.32 -37.03
C LEU A 165 0.44 20.04 -37.54
N ASN A 166 0.30 19.52 -38.77
CA ASN A 166 -0.98 19.12 -39.33
C ASN A 166 -1.60 17.93 -38.58
N ILE A 167 -0.81 16.88 -38.26
CA ILE A 167 -1.27 15.73 -37.46
C ILE A 167 -1.74 16.19 -36.07
N LEU A 168 -0.98 17.06 -35.39
CA LEU A 168 -1.37 17.60 -34.09
C LEU A 168 -2.67 18.44 -34.15
N ARG A 169 -2.83 19.26 -35.20
CA ARG A 169 -4.06 20.04 -35.44
C ARG A 169 -5.25 19.12 -35.69
N ASN A 170 -5.11 18.17 -36.62
CA ASN A 170 -6.17 17.25 -37.02
C ASN A 170 -6.57 16.32 -35.87
N SER A 171 -5.63 15.84 -35.06
CA SER A 171 -5.90 15.05 -33.85
C SER A 171 -6.73 15.85 -32.85
N ARG A 172 -6.31 17.09 -32.50
CA ARG A 172 -7.05 17.97 -31.57
C ARG A 172 -8.45 18.33 -32.08
N GLU A 173 -8.62 18.55 -33.38
CA GLU A 173 -9.93 18.84 -33.95
C GLU A 173 -10.83 17.59 -33.95
N SER A 174 -10.27 16.43 -34.32
CA SER A 174 -10.95 15.12 -34.26
C SER A 174 -11.41 14.77 -32.85
N GLN A 175 -10.56 15.03 -31.85
CA GLN A 175 -10.85 14.87 -30.43
C GLN A 175 -12.09 15.69 -30.02
N LYS A 176 -12.11 16.99 -30.34
CA LYS A 176 -13.23 17.89 -30.03
C LYS A 176 -14.52 17.45 -30.72
N ARG A 177 -14.47 17.14 -32.02
CA ARG A 177 -15.63 16.69 -32.81
C ARG A 177 -16.19 15.36 -32.28
N LEU A 178 -15.33 14.41 -31.90
CA LEU A 178 -15.74 13.13 -31.30
C LEU A 178 -16.40 13.32 -29.94
N ILE A 179 -15.80 14.10 -29.02
CA ILE A 179 -16.39 14.39 -27.70
C ILE A 179 -17.78 14.99 -27.87
N HIS A 180 -17.93 16.05 -28.68
CA HIS A 180 -19.19 16.75 -28.87
C HIS A 180 -20.30 15.86 -29.45
N ALA A 181 -19.98 15.03 -30.45
CA ALA A 181 -20.95 14.10 -31.04
C ALA A 181 -21.34 12.93 -30.11
N TYR A 182 -20.48 12.58 -29.16
CA TYR A 182 -20.70 11.48 -28.22
C TYR A 182 -21.10 11.93 -26.80
N GLN A 183 -21.23 13.25 -26.57
CA GLN A 183 -21.50 13.82 -25.25
C GLN A 183 -22.80 13.31 -24.63
N GLY A 184 -23.87 13.14 -25.43
CA GLY A 184 -25.12 12.53 -24.96
C GLY A 184 -24.98 11.05 -24.56
N LEU A 185 -24.13 10.27 -25.24
CA LEU A 185 -23.82 8.90 -24.84
C LEU A 185 -23.05 8.89 -23.52
N ILE A 186 -22.06 9.77 -23.36
CA ILE A 186 -21.28 9.85 -22.13
C ILE A 186 -22.16 10.27 -20.95
N PHE A 187 -22.99 11.30 -21.12
CA PHE A 187 -23.93 11.76 -20.10
C PHE A 187 -24.92 10.66 -19.67
N SER A 188 -25.52 9.93 -20.63
CA SER A 188 -26.43 8.81 -20.32
C SER A 188 -25.77 7.60 -19.66
N ILE A 189 -24.45 7.46 -19.73
CA ILE A 189 -23.69 6.46 -18.97
C ILE A 189 -23.32 7.02 -17.60
N ALA A 190 -22.86 8.27 -17.52
CA ALA A 190 -22.40 8.93 -16.30
C ALA A 190 -23.52 9.19 -15.28
N SER A 191 -24.74 9.49 -15.73
CA SER A 191 -25.90 9.71 -14.86
C SER A 191 -26.18 8.49 -13.95
N GLY A 192 -26.03 7.28 -14.46
CA GLY A 192 -26.15 6.04 -13.68
C GLY A 192 -25.04 5.81 -12.62
N TYR A 193 -24.08 6.72 -12.50
CA TYR A 193 -23.04 6.73 -11.48
C TYR A 193 -23.01 7.99 -10.61
N GLN A 194 -24.06 8.82 -10.66
CA GLN A 194 -24.28 9.87 -9.67
C GLN A 194 -24.28 9.31 -8.23
N ASP A 195 -23.98 10.18 -7.27
CA ASP A 195 -23.93 9.92 -5.83
C ASP A 195 -22.91 8.87 -5.35
N LYS A 196 -22.03 8.39 -6.25
CA LYS A 196 -20.95 7.44 -5.92
C LYS A 196 -19.63 8.12 -5.53
N GLY A 197 -19.70 9.35 -5.03
CA GLY A 197 -18.56 10.12 -4.49
C GLY A 197 -17.78 10.99 -5.48
N LEU A 198 -18.19 11.05 -6.75
CA LEU A 198 -17.69 12.04 -7.74
C LEU A 198 -18.81 12.94 -8.22
N SER A 199 -18.48 14.17 -8.61
CA SER A 199 -19.46 15.05 -9.25
C SER A 199 -19.82 14.54 -10.65
N LEU A 200 -21.00 14.91 -11.15
CA LEU A 200 -21.41 14.58 -12.51
C LEU A 200 -20.43 15.12 -13.56
N GLN A 201 -19.82 16.28 -13.30
CA GLN A 201 -18.83 16.88 -14.20
C GLN A 201 -17.58 16.00 -14.29
N ASP A 202 -17.05 15.54 -13.16
CA ASP A 202 -15.87 14.65 -13.12
C ASP A 202 -16.15 13.30 -13.80
N LEU A 203 -17.33 12.72 -13.54
CA LEU A 203 -17.79 11.48 -14.19
C LEU A 203 -17.87 11.65 -15.72
N VAL A 204 -18.33 12.81 -16.21
CA VAL A 204 -18.36 13.12 -17.64
C VAL A 204 -16.94 13.31 -18.20
N GLN A 205 -16.01 13.96 -17.48
CA GLN A 205 -14.63 14.11 -17.96
C GLN A 205 -13.86 12.78 -18.01
N GLU A 206 -14.01 11.92 -17.01
CA GLU A 206 -13.45 10.56 -17.05
C GLU A 206 -14.12 9.70 -18.14
N GLY A 207 -15.41 9.92 -18.39
CA GLY A 207 -16.10 9.38 -19.55
C GLY A 207 -15.52 9.86 -20.89
N ASN A 208 -15.17 11.15 -21.02
CA ASN A 208 -14.50 11.71 -22.20
C ASN A 208 -13.12 11.06 -22.41
N ILE A 209 -12.33 10.90 -21.35
CA ILE A 209 -11.03 10.21 -21.38
C ILE A 209 -11.21 8.73 -21.80
N GLY A 210 -12.27 8.07 -21.31
CA GLY A 210 -12.66 6.72 -21.71
C GLY A 210 -12.99 6.62 -23.21
N LEU A 211 -13.85 7.52 -23.73
CA LEU A 211 -14.20 7.57 -25.14
C LEU A 211 -12.95 7.68 -26.04
N LEU A 212 -12.03 8.58 -25.71
CA LEU A 212 -10.84 8.83 -26.54
C LEU A 212 -9.90 7.63 -26.57
N ARG A 213 -9.63 7.01 -25.40
CA ARG A 213 -8.86 5.75 -25.31
C ARG A 213 -9.51 4.61 -26.10
N GLY A 214 -10.84 4.59 -26.17
CA GLY A 214 -11.60 3.68 -27.03
C GLY A 214 -11.42 4.00 -28.51
N ALA A 215 -11.55 5.27 -28.91
CA ALA A 215 -11.40 5.72 -30.30
C ALA A 215 -9.99 5.47 -30.86
N GLU A 216 -8.94 5.69 -30.05
CA GLU A 216 -7.54 5.35 -30.38
C GLU A 216 -7.36 3.85 -30.71
N ARG A 217 -8.16 2.97 -30.11
CA ARG A 217 -8.07 1.51 -30.26
C ARG A 217 -9.16 0.92 -31.16
N PHE A 218 -10.01 1.76 -31.75
CA PHE A 218 -11.14 1.33 -32.56
C PHE A 218 -10.72 0.96 -33.98
N ASP A 219 -11.23 -0.16 -34.51
CA ASP A 219 -10.96 -0.62 -35.86
C ASP A 219 -12.24 -0.56 -36.71
N PRO A 220 -12.36 0.40 -37.65
CA PRO A 220 -13.55 0.56 -38.49
C PRO A 220 -13.92 -0.67 -39.33
N ASN A 221 -12.91 -1.47 -39.70
CA ASN A 221 -13.07 -2.64 -40.56
C ASN A 221 -13.87 -3.77 -39.89
N ARG A 222 -14.04 -3.75 -38.55
CA ARG A 222 -14.79 -4.77 -37.80
C ARG A 222 -16.32 -4.64 -37.91
N GLY A 223 -16.84 -3.69 -38.68
CA GLY A 223 -18.28 -3.54 -38.99
C GLY A 223 -19.17 -3.00 -37.86
N CYS A 224 -18.66 -2.87 -36.63
CA CYS A 224 -19.36 -2.26 -35.50
C CYS A 224 -19.35 -0.72 -35.58
N LYS A 225 -20.36 -0.05 -35.00
CA LYS A 225 -20.32 1.40 -34.75
C LYS A 225 -19.40 1.72 -33.58
N LEU A 226 -18.72 2.87 -33.62
CA LEU A 226 -17.85 3.32 -32.53
C LEU A 226 -18.60 3.34 -31.18
N SER A 227 -19.85 3.80 -31.16
CA SER A 227 -20.73 3.81 -29.97
C SER A 227 -20.80 2.48 -29.20
N THR A 228 -20.76 1.35 -29.90
CA THR A 228 -20.88 0.01 -29.30
C THR A 228 -19.57 -0.41 -28.62
N TYR A 229 -18.43 0.03 -29.16
CA TYR A 229 -17.11 -0.21 -28.59
C TYR A 229 -16.81 0.77 -27.46
N ALA A 230 -17.06 2.06 -27.69
CA ALA A 230 -16.82 3.15 -26.75
C ALA A 230 -17.59 2.98 -25.43
N TYR A 231 -18.80 2.41 -25.44
CA TYR A 231 -19.58 2.12 -24.22
C TYR A 231 -18.76 1.43 -23.13
N TRP A 232 -17.96 0.41 -23.49
CA TRP A 232 -17.14 -0.33 -22.53
C TRP A 232 -15.99 0.51 -21.99
N TRP A 233 -15.33 1.30 -22.84
CA TRP A 233 -14.23 2.19 -22.43
C TRP A 233 -14.69 3.35 -21.55
N ILE A 234 -15.84 3.97 -21.86
CA ILE A 234 -16.48 5.01 -21.05
C ILE A 234 -16.84 4.43 -19.67
N ARG A 235 -17.54 3.28 -19.64
CA ARG A 235 -17.91 2.62 -18.39
C ARG A 235 -16.70 2.23 -17.55
N GLN A 236 -15.64 1.69 -18.18
CA GLN A 236 -14.42 1.30 -17.48
C GLN A 236 -13.65 2.51 -16.92
N ALA A 237 -13.59 3.62 -17.66
CA ALA A 237 -12.95 4.84 -17.16
C ALA A 237 -13.70 5.41 -15.95
N ILE A 238 -15.02 5.57 -16.05
CA ILE A 238 -15.89 6.03 -14.95
C ILE A 238 -15.76 5.13 -13.71
N THR A 239 -15.87 3.80 -13.89
CA THR A 239 -15.75 2.83 -12.77
C THR A 239 -14.36 2.88 -12.13
N ARG A 240 -13.31 3.07 -12.94
CA ARG A 240 -11.92 3.22 -12.45
C ARG A 240 -11.73 4.56 -11.71
N ALA A 241 -12.37 5.64 -12.15
CA ALA A 241 -12.28 6.95 -11.52
C ALA A 241 -12.90 6.91 -10.12
N ILE A 242 -14.16 6.48 -10.00
CA ILE A 242 -14.89 6.31 -8.73
C ILE A 242 -14.07 5.47 -7.73
N ALA A 243 -13.46 4.39 -8.23
CA ALA A 243 -12.61 3.52 -7.42
C ALA A 243 -11.31 4.16 -6.91
N ASN A 244 -10.83 5.23 -7.56
CA ASN A 244 -9.66 6.01 -7.14
C ASN A 244 -10.03 7.18 -6.20
N THR A 245 -11.30 7.59 -6.14
CA THR A 245 -11.78 8.74 -5.35
C THR A 245 -11.82 8.48 -3.84
N ARG A 246 -11.78 7.22 -3.40
CA ARG A 246 -11.72 6.89 -1.98
C ARG A 246 -10.49 7.57 -1.34
N PRO A 247 -10.63 8.32 -0.23
CA PRO A 247 -9.51 9.02 0.41
C PRO A 247 -8.34 8.09 0.75
N ILE A 248 -8.65 6.86 1.18
CA ILE A 248 -7.69 5.78 1.33
C ILE A 248 -7.82 4.85 0.11
N ARG A 249 -6.81 4.87 -0.76
CA ARG A 249 -6.79 4.10 -2.01
C ARG A 249 -6.61 2.60 -1.74
N LEU A 250 -7.55 1.78 -2.21
CA LEU A 250 -7.47 0.31 -2.10
C LEU A 250 -6.87 -0.34 -3.38
N PRO A 251 -6.00 -1.35 -3.24
CA PRO A 251 -5.51 -2.16 -4.36
C PRO A 251 -6.63 -2.79 -5.21
N GLY A 252 -6.34 -3.10 -6.47
CA GLY A 252 -7.32 -3.67 -7.41
C GLY A 252 -7.90 -5.01 -6.93
N LYS A 253 -7.03 -5.94 -6.51
CA LYS A 253 -7.42 -7.25 -5.95
C LYS A 253 -8.39 -7.11 -4.77
N VAL A 254 -7.99 -6.35 -3.74
CA VAL A 254 -8.80 -6.09 -2.53
C VAL A 254 -10.16 -5.46 -2.86
N ARG A 255 -10.22 -4.54 -3.81
CA ARG A 255 -11.47 -3.90 -4.23
C ARG A 255 -12.41 -4.84 -5.00
N ASN A 256 -11.87 -5.71 -5.85
CA ASN A 256 -12.67 -6.71 -6.55
C ASN A 256 -13.27 -7.71 -5.55
N LEU A 257 -12.47 -8.15 -4.57
CA LEU A 257 -12.92 -9.02 -3.48
C LEU A 257 -13.96 -8.33 -2.60
N LEU A 258 -13.78 -7.04 -2.26
CA LEU A 258 -14.80 -6.26 -1.53
C LEU A 258 -16.13 -6.20 -2.30
N ALA A 259 -16.11 -6.01 -3.62
CA ALA A 259 -17.33 -6.02 -4.43
C ALA A 259 -18.01 -7.41 -4.41
N LYS A 260 -17.25 -8.50 -4.54
CA LYS A 260 -17.76 -9.88 -4.39
C LYS A 260 -18.37 -10.12 -3.00
N ILE A 261 -17.73 -9.62 -1.93
CA ILE A 261 -18.21 -9.72 -0.55
C ILE A 261 -19.53 -8.94 -0.35
N ILE A 262 -19.67 -7.75 -0.94
CA ILE A 262 -20.94 -6.98 -0.89
C ILE A 262 -22.05 -7.72 -1.66
N GLU A 263 -21.77 -8.21 -2.87
CA GLU A 263 -22.73 -8.97 -3.69
C GLU A 263 -23.16 -10.30 -3.03
N ALA A 264 -22.21 -11.01 -2.40
CA ALA A 264 -22.49 -12.19 -1.58
C ALA A 264 -23.34 -11.84 -0.35
N ASN A 265 -22.99 -10.77 0.37
CA ASN A 265 -23.74 -10.30 1.52
C ASN A 265 -25.19 -9.94 1.15
N GLU A 266 -25.42 -9.20 0.05
CA GLU A 266 -26.77 -8.88 -0.46
C GLU A 266 -27.54 -10.13 -0.92
N THR A 267 -26.85 -11.12 -1.49
CA THR A 267 -27.46 -12.36 -1.98
C THR A 267 -27.85 -13.30 -0.84
N LEU A 268 -26.96 -13.48 0.13
CA LEU A 268 -27.23 -14.24 1.36
C LEU A 268 -28.28 -13.53 2.23
N SER A 269 -28.22 -12.20 2.36
CA SER A 269 -29.24 -11.44 3.11
C SER A 269 -30.65 -11.66 2.56
N ARG A 270 -30.80 -11.67 1.22
CA ARG A 270 -32.09 -11.97 0.55
C ARG A 270 -32.52 -13.43 0.72
N ARG A 271 -31.58 -14.38 0.78
CA ARG A 271 -31.87 -15.81 0.94
C ARG A 271 -32.20 -16.20 2.39
N LEU A 272 -31.51 -15.61 3.35
CA LEU A 272 -31.61 -15.94 4.78
C LEU A 272 -32.60 -15.03 5.54
N LEU A 273 -33.05 -13.93 4.92
CA LEU A 273 -33.89 -12.88 5.53
C LEU A 273 -33.28 -12.25 6.81
N ARG A 274 -31.97 -12.38 6.98
CA ARG A 274 -31.15 -11.79 8.05
C ARG A 274 -29.77 -11.39 7.51
N ALA A 275 -29.04 -10.58 8.26
CA ALA A 275 -27.63 -10.37 7.97
C ALA A 275 -26.85 -11.72 8.06
N PRO A 276 -26.04 -12.08 7.05
CA PRO A 276 -25.20 -13.26 7.10
C PRO A 276 -23.98 -13.04 8.01
N SER A 277 -23.45 -14.12 8.56
CA SER A 277 -22.16 -14.11 9.26
C SER A 277 -21.00 -13.99 8.25
N HIS A 278 -19.88 -13.42 8.69
CA HIS A 278 -18.63 -13.43 7.92
C HIS A 278 -18.20 -14.84 7.50
N ASP A 279 -18.53 -15.84 8.33
CA ASP A 279 -18.19 -17.24 8.09
C ASP A 279 -19.08 -17.86 6.99
N GLU A 280 -20.34 -17.41 6.88
CA GLU A 280 -21.28 -17.80 5.80
C GLU A 280 -20.91 -17.15 4.46
N ILE A 281 -20.46 -15.88 4.51
CA ILE A 281 -19.92 -15.18 3.33
C ILE A 281 -18.63 -15.85 2.84
N ALA A 282 -17.75 -16.25 3.77
CA ALA A 282 -16.51 -16.97 3.47
C ALA A 282 -16.79 -18.31 2.74
N GLN A 283 -17.74 -19.10 3.24
CA GLN A 283 -18.19 -20.35 2.61
C GLN A 283 -18.87 -20.11 1.25
N PHE A 284 -19.60 -19.02 1.06
CA PHE A 284 -20.25 -18.72 -0.23
C PHE A 284 -19.27 -18.25 -1.31
N LEU A 285 -18.10 -17.74 -0.94
CA LEU A 285 -17.08 -17.21 -1.85
C LEU A 285 -15.83 -18.10 -1.98
N ASP A 286 -15.76 -19.22 -1.25
CA ASP A 286 -14.57 -20.08 -1.12
C ASP A 286 -13.29 -19.30 -0.71
N VAL A 287 -13.45 -18.33 0.21
CA VAL A 287 -12.37 -17.46 0.71
C VAL A 287 -12.22 -17.62 2.22
N PRO A 288 -10.99 -17.68 2.78
CA PRO A 288 -10.81 -17.83 4.22
C PRO A 288 -11.44 -16.67 5.03
N VAL A 289 -12.07 -17.05 6.15
CA VAL A 289 -12.79 -16.14 7.08
C VAL A 289 -11.96 -14.92 7.49
N CYS A 290 -10.66 -15.12 7.78
CA CYS A 290 -9.74 -14.05 8.16
C CYS A 290 -9.64 -12.96 7.07
N THR A 291 -9.58 -13.38 5.80
CA THR A 291 -9.56 -12.47 4.64
C THR A 291 -10.88 -11.71 4.51
N VAL A 292 -12.03 -12.37 4.68
CA VAL A 292 -13.34 -11.69 4.67
C VAL A 292 -13.42 -10.64 5.77
N LYS A 293 -13.04 -10.98 7.01
CA LYS A 293 -13.02 -10.04 8.15
C LYS A 293 -12.07 -8.86 7.91
N PHE A 294 -10.87 -9.10 7.38
CA PHE A 294 -9.88 -8.06 7.06
C PHE A 294 -10.35 -7.10 5.95
N VAL A 295 -10.94 -7.63 4.86
CA VAL A 295 -11.46 -6.80 3.76
C VAL A 295 -12.71 -6.04 4.21
N TRP A 296 -13.59 -6.67 4.99
CA TRP A 296 -14.80 -6.03 5.52
C TRP A 296 -14.48 -4.87 6.46
N ALA A 297 -13.47 -5.00 7.33
CA ALA A 297 -13.00 -3.91 8.18
C ALA A 297 -12.57 -2.67 7.37
N LYS A 298 -11.95 -2.87 6.20
CA LYS A 298 -11.53 -1.81 5.26
C LYS A 298 -12.68 -1.20 4.44
N THR A 299 -13.92 -1.64 4.64
CA THR A 299 -15.11 -1.07 3.99
C THR A 299 -15.50 0.27 4.60
N ARG A 300 -15.25 0.45 5.91
CA ARG A 300 -15.67 1.62 6.68
C ARG A 300 -15.11 2.91 6.06
N PRO A 301 -15.95 3.90 5.69
CA PRO A 301 -15.46 5.20 5.24
C PRO A 301 -14.79 5.93 6.41
N PRO A 302 -13.76 6.76 6.16
CA PRO A 302 -13.20 7.62 7.19
C PRO A 302 -14.21 8.69 7.62
N SER A 303 -14.29 8.96 8.92
CA SER A 303 -15.06 10.08 9.48
C SER A 303 -14.27 11.39 9.37
N SER A 304 -14.97 12.52 9.24
CA SER A 304 -14.34 13.85 9.29
C SER A 304 -13.97 14.23 10.73
N LEU A 305 -12.81 14.85 10.92
CA LEU A 305 -12.41 15.42 12.22
C LEU A 305 -13.17 16.70 12.57
N ASP A 306 -13.65 17.43 11.56
CA ASP A 306 -14.57 18.57 11.71
C ASP A 306 -16.01 18.15 12.04
N TYR A 307 -16.28 16.85 12.22
CA TYR A 307 -17.61 16.38 12.62
C TYR A 307 -18.00 16.97 13.98
N VAL A 308 -19.05 17.79 13.99
CA VAL A 308 -19.57 18.43 15.20
C VAL A 308 -20.46 17.43 15.94
N ILE A 309 -20.05 17.09 17.15
CA ILE A 309 -20.83 16.28 18.10
C ILE A 309 -21.68 17.25 18.93
N VAL A 310 -23.00 17.04 18.89
CA VAL A 310 -23.94 17.76 19.75
C VAL A 310 -23.97 17.07 21.10
N THR A 311 -23.58 17.78 22.15
CA THR A 311 -23.67 17.34 23.54
C THR A 311 -24.62 18.24 24.31
N GLU A 312 -25.08 17.81 25.49
CA GLU A 312 -25.94 18.60 26.38
C GLU A 312 -25.32 19.97 26.76
N ARG A 313 -23.99 20.08 26.67
CA ARG A 313 -23.22 21.29 27.02
C ARG A 313 -22.82 22.13 25.80
N GLY A 314 -23.26 21.76 24.60
CA GLY A 314 -23.00 22.49 23.36
C GLY A 314 -22.35 21.65 22.25
N HIS A 315 -21.78 22.34 21.28
CA HIS A 315 -21.19 21.77 20.07
C HIS A 315 -19.67 21.62 20.23
N VAL A 316 -19.18 20.39 20.20
CA VAL A 316 -17.74 20.06 20.29
C VAL A 316 -17.33 19.33 19.01
N LYS A 317 -16.19 19.66 18.40
CA LYS A 317 -15.73 18.91 17.22
C LYS A 317 -15.07 17.60 17.64
N LEU A 318 -15.11 16.60 16.77
CA LEU A 318 -14.42 15.33 16.99
C LEU A 318 -12.90 15.53 17.20
N GLN A 319 -12.26 16.46 16.48
CA GLN A 319 -10.86 16.83 16.71
C GLN A 319 -10.56 17.28 18.15
N ASP A 320 -11.48 17.96 18.83
CA ASP A 320 -11.25 18.55 20.16
C ASP A 320 -11.37 17.49 21.28
N ILE A 321 -11.84 16.28 20.95
CA ILE A 321 -12.05 15.15 21.86
C ILE A 321 -10.91 14.11 21.73
N ILE A 322 -10.18 14.12 20.61
CA ILE A 322 -9.10 13.16 20.35
C ILE A 322 -7.82 13.64 21.03
N ALA A 323 -7.37 12.91 22.05
CA ALA A 323 -6.08 13.14 22.68
C ALA A 323 -4.90 12.84 21.74
N ASP A 324 -3.85 13.66 21.76
CA ASP A 324 -2.61 13.38 21.03
C ASP A 324 -1.75 12.38 21.84
N PRO A 325 -1.44 11.18 21.31
CA PRO A 325 -0.61 10.20 22.00
C PRO A 325 0.86 10.65 22.19
N ASN A 326 1.29 11.74 21.53
CA ASN A 326 2.65 12.29 21.65
C ASN A 326 2.72 13.51 22.57
N GLU A 327 1.59 13.94 23.17
CA GLU A 327 1.58 15.09 24.06
C GLU A 327 2.42 14.80 25.32
N VAL A 328 3.55 15.50 25.45
CA VAL A 328 4.44 15.37 26.60
C VAL A 328 3.88 16.22 27.73
N THR A 329 3.26 15.59 28.73
CA THR A 329 2.71 16.30 29.88
C THR A 329 3.80 17.08 30.63
N PRO A 330 3.48 18.21 31.28
CA PRO A 330 4.48 18.99 32.02
C PRO A 330 5.18 18.15 33.11
N GLU A 331 4.47 17.20 33.72
CA GLU A 331 5.06 16.22 34.63
C GLU A 331 6.15 15.37 33.97
N GLN A 332 5.93 14.87 32.73
CA GLN A 332 6.94 14.11 32.00
C GLN A 332 8.15 14.97 31.62
N ILE A 333 7.95 16.27 31.33
CA ILE A 333 9.06 17.22 31.09
C ILE A 333 9.90 17.38 32.36
N VAL A 334 9.26 17.65 33.51
CA VAL A 334 9.94 17.83 34.79
C VAL A 334 10.62 16.53 35.25
N ARG A 335 9.98 15.36 35.10
CA ARG A 335 10.61 14.05 35.37
C ARG A 335 11.86 13.84 34.52
N LYS A 336 11.81 14.14 33.20
CA LYS A 336 12.99 14.05 32.32
C LYS A 336 14.11 15.02 32.72
N GLN A 337 13.76 16.23 33.19
CA GLN A 337 14.73 17.21 33.71
C GLN A 337 15.38 16.73 35.01
N HIS A 338 14.60 16.28 36.01
CA HIS A 338 15.13 15.71 37.25
C HIS A 338 16.03 14.48 37.00
N VAL A 339 15.63 13.56 36.13
CA VAL A 339 16.46 12.39 35.76
C VAL A 339 17.79 12.84 35.13
N ARG A 340 17.78 13.90 34.32
CA ARG A 340 19.00 14.47 33.74
C ARG A 340 19.89 15.13 34.80
N GLU A 341 19.33 15.90 35.72
CA GLU A 341 20.09 16.55 36.80
C GLU A 341 20.74 15.52 37.74
N GLU A 342 20.00 14.49 38.17
CA GLU A 342 20.56 13.40 38.99
C GLU A 342 21.62 12.59 38.22
N LEU A 343 21.45 12.39 36.90
CA LEU A 343 22.47 11.77 36.06
C LEU A 343 23.74 12.62 35.95
N GLU A 344 23.61 13.94 35.81
CA GLU A 344 24.75 14.87 35.79
C GLU A 344 25.47 14.87 37.16
N ARG A 345 24.73 14.92 38.29
CA ARG A 345 25.29 14.77 39.66
C ARG A 345 26.04 13.45 39.86
N LEU A 346 25.50 12.34 39.35
CA LEU A 346 26.15 11.03 39.39
C LEU A 346 27.44 11.00 38.54
N LEU A 347 27.42 11.58 37.35
CA LEU A 347 28.58 11.67 36.46
C LEU A 347 29.71 12.54 37.02
N ASP A 348 29.40 13.47 37.92
CA ASP A 348 30.39 14.32 38.60
C ASP A 348 31.07 13.60 39.80
N THR A 349 30.50 12.50 40.30
CA THR A 349 31.17 11.65 41.32
C THR A 349 32.34 10.83 40.74
N LEU A 350 32.37 10.66 39.42
CA LEU A 350 33.42 9.93 38.70
C LEU A 350 34.60 10.85 38.37
N SER A 351 35.75 10.26 38.05
CA SER A 351 36.85 11.07 37.51
C SER A 351 36.45 11.68 36.16
N LYS A 352 36.96 12.87 35.86
CA LYS A 352 36.68 13.59 34.59
C LYS A 352 36.89 12.73 33.34
N ARG A 353 37.84 11.78 33.39
CA ARG A 353 38.15 10.84 32.30
C ARG A 353 37.11 9.72 32.18
N GLU A 354 36.64 9.17 33.29
CA GLU A 354 35.57 8.15 33.32
C GLU A 354 34.24 8.73 32.86
N SER A 355 33.86 9.90 33.40
CA SER A 355 32.66 10.65 33.03
C SER A 355 32.62 10.95 31.53
N HIS A 356 33.73 11.45 30.96
CA HIS A 356 33.83 11.73 29.53
C HIS A 356 33.72 10.47 28.64
N ILE A 357 34.32 9.34 29.06
CA ILE A 357 34.18 8.05 28.36
C ILE A 357 32.73 7.57 28.35
N LEU A 358 32.00 7.70 29.47
CA LEU A 358 30.58 7.31 29.55
C LEU A 358 29.69 8.24 28.69
N ARG A 359 29.91 9.56 28.73
CA ARG A 359 29.19 10.53 27.89
C ARG A 359 29.33 10.22 26.40
N LEU A 360 30.55 9.91 25.93
CA LEU A 360 30.79 9.51 24.53
C LEU A 360 30.21 8.14 24.17
N ARG A 361 30.23 7.18 25.09
CA ARG A 361 29.71 5.82 24.87
C ARG A 361 28.18 5.77 24.76
N TYR A 362 27.49 6.55 25.60
CA TYR A 362 26.02 6.57 25.65
C TYR A 362 25.38 7.76 24.93
N GLY A 363 26.17 8.72 24.43
CA GLY A 363 25.65 9.87 23.68
C GLY A 363 24.99 10.96 24.55
N LEU A 364 25.34 11.03 25.84
CA LEU A 364 24.60 11.82 26.84
C LEU A 364 24.63 13.34 26.57
N ASP A 365 25.67 13.84 25.89
CA ASP A 365 25.79 15.23 25.46
C ASP A 365 24.97 15.54 24.16
N GLY A 366 24.08 14.64 23.73
CA GLY A 366 23.29 14.76 22.50
C GLY A 366 23.98 14.29 21.21
N LEU A 367 25.13 13.61 21.35
CA LEU A 367 25.87 13.00 20.24
C LEU A 367 25.43 11.55 20.02
N ALA A 368 25.65 11.00 18.83
CA ALA A 368 25.44 9.57 18.60
C ALA A 368 26.37 8.72 19.52
N PRO A 369 25.88 7.60 20.08
CA PRO A 369 26.68 6.73 20.94
C PRO A 369 27.84 6.10 20.16
N LYS A 370 29.06 6.20 20.69
CA LYS A 370 30.28 5.75 20.02
C LYS A 370 30.76 4.38 20.49
N SER A 371 31.37 3.62 19.58
CA SER A 371 32.02 2.34 19.88
C SER A 371 33.27 2.52 20.75
N CYS A 372 33.64 1.50 21.53
CA CYS A 372 34.88 1.51 22.31
C CYS A 372 36.14 1.65 21.43
N ASP A 373 36.10 1.21 20.17
CA ASP A 373 37.18 1.41 19.20
C ASP A 373 37.29 2.89 18.80
N GLU A 374 36.16 3.55 18.50
CA GLU A 374 36.10 4.96 18.09
C GLU A 374 36.53 5.90 19.22
N ILE A 375 36.08 5.62 20.45
CA ILE A 375 36.53 6.33 21.65
C ILE A 375 38.04 6.08 21.89
N GLY A 376 38.55 4.91 21.48
CA GLY A 376 39.97 4.57 21.49
C GLY A 376 40.81 5.47 20.60
N CYS A 377 40.36 5.66 19.35
CA CYS A 377 40.97 6.59 18.42
C CYS A 377 40.91 8.05 18.93
N ILE A 378 39.80 8.47 19.56
CA ILE A 378 39.65 9.84 20.08
C ILE A 378 40.57 10.12 21.28
N LEU A 379 40.73 9.14 22.19
CA LEU A 379 41.49 9.32 23.44
C LEU A 379 42.92 8.77 23.37
N ASN A 380 43.36 8.26 22.22
CA ASN A 380 44.63 7.54 22.02
C ASN A 380 44.81 6.36 23.01
N LEU A 381 43.79 5.52 23.13
CA LEU A 381 43.78 4.35 24.02
C LEU A 381 43.40 3.08 23.25
N SER A 382 43.92 1.94 23.70
CA SER A 382 43.40 0.64 23.27
C SER A 382 41.92 0.49 23.64
N ARG A 383 41.12 -0.05 22.71
CA ARG A 383 39.72 -0.48 22.90
C ARG A 383 39.51 -1.18 24.25
N GLU A 384 40.38 -2.12 24.59
CA GLU A 384 40.25 -2.90 25.82
C GLU A 384 40.47 -2.05 27.07
N ARG A 385 41.34 -1.04 27.01
CA ARG A 385 41.53 -0.11 28.14
C ARG A 385 40.29 0.76 28.37
N ILE A 386 39.59 1.17 27.31
CA ILE A 386 38.30 1.87 27.44
C ILE A 386 37.21 0.93 27.96
N ARG A 387 37.17 -0.32 27.52
CA ARG A 387 36.25 -1.33 28.06
C ARG A 387 36.43 -1.47 29.57
N GLN A 388 37.67 -1.64 30.04
CA GLN A 388 38.03 -1.68 31.46
C GLN A 388 37.55 -0.43 32.21
N ILE A 389 37.97 0.77 31.78
CA ILE A 389 37.59 2.03 32.43
C ILE A 389 36.06 2.22 32.45
N SER A 390 35.34 1.80 31.41
CA SER A 390 33.89 1.87 31.37
C SER A 390 33.20 0.92 32.36
N ILE A 391 33.80 -0.22 32.65
CA ILE A 391 33.28 -1.18 33.66
C ILE A 391 33.64 -0.69 35.06
N GLU A 392 34.88 -0.24 35.28
CA GLU A 392 35.33 0.40 36.53
C GLU A 392 34.44 1.61 36.89
N ALA A 393 34.06 2.43 35.91
CA ALA A 393 33.15 3.56 36.11
C ALA A 393 31.72 3.10 36.43
N LEU A 394 31.19 2.08 35.75
CA LEU A 394 29.86 1.54 36.02
C LEU A 394 29.77 0.87 37.41
N THR A 395 30.79 0.16 37.87
CA THR A 395 30.81 -0.41 39.22
C THR A 395 30.90 0.67 40.29
N LYS A 396 31.70 1.73 40.08
CA LYS A 396 31.73 2.91 40.96
C LYS A 396 30.37 3.59 41.07
N LEU A 397 29.66 3.76 39.95
CA LEU A 397 28.29 4.28 39.96
C LEU A 397 27.36 3.36 40.76
N GLN A 398 27.38 2.04 40.53
CA GLN A 398 26.53 1.07 41.24
C GLN A 398 26.68 1.08 42.77
N HIS A 399 27.86 1.45 43.29
CA HIS A 399 28.11 1.56 44.73
C HIS A 399 27.81 2.96 45.32
N SER A 400 27.38 3.92 44.51
CA SER A 400 26.97 5.25 44.97
C SER A 400 25.54 5.24 45.49
N SER A 401 25.30 5.81 46.68
CA SER A 401 23.96 5.97 47.27
C SER A 401 23.01 6.80 46.39
N LEU A 402 23.55 7.64 45.50
CA LEU A 402 22.78 8.43 44.54
C LEU A 402 22.09 7.57 43.45
N VAL A 403 22.49 6.31 43.27
CA VAL A 403 21.78 5.39 42.35
C VAL A 403 20.38 5.06 42.86
N ASP A 404 20.15 5.07 44.18
CA ASP A 404 18.83 4.82 44.74
C ASP A 404 17.85 5.98 44.45
N ASN A 405 18.34 7.22 44.34
CA ASN A 405 17.54 8.35 43.85
C ASN A 405 17.07 8.12 42.40
N LEU A 406 17.96 7.67 41.51
CA LEU A 406 17.58 7.34 40.12
C LEU A 406 16.60 6.16 40.04
N LYS A 407 16.74 5.13 40.89
CA LYS A 407 15.76 4.04 40.98
C LYS A 407 14.39 4.57 41.36
N MET A 408 14.30 5.45 42.36
CA MET A 408 13.04 6.07 42.78
C MET A 408 12.39 6.91 41.67
N LEU A 409 13.17 7.52 40.79
CA LEU A 409 12.68 8.26 39.61
C LEU A 409 12.28 7.37 38.40
N TYR A 410 12.57 6.06 38.45
CA TYR A 410 12.33 5.11 37.35
C TYR A 410 11.29 4.02 37.69
N ILE A 411 10.94 3.88 38.98
CA ILE A 411 9.98 2.86 39.49
C ILE A 411 8.54 3.40 39.53
N VAL A 412 8.32 4.67 39.14
CA VAL A 412 7.01 5.34 39.02
C VAL A 412 6.77 5.77 37.57
#